data_AF-A0A3D4JXS3-F1
#
_entry.id   AF-A0A3D4JXS3-F1
#
_cell.length_a   1.000
_cell.length_b   1.000
_cell.length_c   1.000
_cell.angle_alpha   90.00
_cell.angle_beta   90.00
_cell.angle_gamma   90.00
#
_symmetry.space_group_name_H-M   'P 1'
#
loop_
_entity.id
_entity.type
_entity.pdbx_description
1 polymer ?
#
loop_
_entity_poly.entity_id
_entity_poly.type
_entity_poly.pdbx_seq_one_letter_code
_entity_poly.pdbx_strand_id
1 'polypeptide(L)' 'EGNIDPKKAQKAAQLSFEKYCSVSKTLEPNVEIGYEVFVNGESVKD' A
#
# COMPACT_ATOMS: atom_id res chain seq x y z
N GLU A 1 -15.91 -14.50 -6.38
CA GLU A 1 -14.91 -13.44 -6.09
C GLU A 1 -13.55 -13.93 -6.56
N GLY A 2 -12.69 -13.04 -7.06
CA GLY A 2 -11.37 -13.44 -7.56
C GLY A 2 -10.40 -13.64 -6.40
N ASN A 3 -9.59 -14.71 -6.44
CA ASN A 3 -8.48 -14.87 -5.50
C ASN A 3 -7.43 -13.78 -5.76
N ILE A 4 -7.47 -12.71 -4.97
CA ILE A 4 -6.41 -11.70 -4.95
C ILE A 4 -5.27 -12.27 -4.12
N ASP A 5 -4.11 -12.43 -4.75
CA ASP A 5 -2.88 -12.82 -4.05
C ASP A 5 -2.47 -11.69 -3.10
N PRO A 6 -2.40 -11.93 -1.78
CA PRO A 6 -2.01 -10.93 -0.79
C PRO A 6 -0.68 -10.26 -1.13
N LYS A 7 0.30 -11.03 -1.64
CA LYS A 7 1.63 -10.50 -2.00
C LYS A 7 1.56 -9.52 -3.16
N LYS A 8 0.67 -9.77 -4.13
CA LYS A 8 0.43 -8.84 -5.23
C LYS A 8 -0.27 -7.56 -4.75
N ALA A 9 -1.21 -7.69 -3.83
CA ALA A 9 -1.89 -6.55 -3.23
C ALA A 9 -0.93 -5.66 -2.44
N GLN A 10 -0.08 -6.25 -1.60
CA GLN A 10 0.96 -5.54 -0.84
C GLN A 10 1.92 -4.79 -1.78
N LYS A 11 2.43 -5.48 -2.82
CA LYS A 11 3.34 -4.86 -3.79
C LYS A 11 2.68 -3.72 -4.59
N ALA A 12 1.40 -3.84 -4.93
CA ALA A 12 0.66 -2.78 -5.60
C ALA A 12 0.46 -1.54 -4.71
N ALA A 13 0.15 -1.76 -3.43
CA ALA A 13 0.05 -0.69 -2.44
C ALA A 13 1.40 0.00 -2.25
N GLN A 14 2.48 -0.75 -2.05
CA GLN A 14 3.84 -0.22 -1.91
C GLN A 14 4.23 0.68 -3.08
N LEU A 15 4.04 0.19 -4.32
CA LEU A 15 4.32 0.98 -5.51
C LEU A 15 3.49 2.27 -5.58
N SER A 16 2.24 2.23 -5.11
CA SER A 16 1.38 3.41 -5.08
C SER A 16 1.93 4.46 -4.10
N PHE A 17 2.27 4.07 -2.88
CA PHE A 17 2.78 5.01 -1.87
C PHE A 17 4.19 5.52 -2.19
N GLU A 18 5.09 4.67 -2.68
CA GLU A 18 6.48 5.05 -2.96
C GLU A 18 6.67 5.75 -4.32
N LYS A 19 5.94 5.33 -5.36
CA LYS A 19 6.25 5.74 -6.74
C LYS A 19 5.18 6.57 -7.43
N TYR A 20 3.90 6.36 -7.13
CA TYR A 20 2.83 6.95 -7.94
C TYR A 20 1.99 8.01 -7.22
N CYS A 21 1.93 7.99 -5.90
CA CYS A 21 1.16 8.94 -5.12
C CYS A 21 1.95 10.25 -4.97
N SER A 22 1.60 11.24 -5.80
CA SER A 22 2.18 12.60 -5.73
C SER A 22 1.99 13.26 -4.36
N VAL A 23 0.90 12.93 -3.65
CA VAL A 23 0.62 13.41 -2.30
C VAL A 23 1.63 12.84 -1.30
N SER A 24 1.89 11.53 -1.35
CA SER A 24 2.89 10.89 -0.48
C SER A 24 4.26 11.53 -0.66
N LYS A 25 4.70 11.72 -1.90
CA LYS A 25 5.98 12.35 -2.23
C LYS A 25 6.10 13.81 -1.76
N THR A 26 4.98 14.53 -1.69
CA THR A 26 4.98 15.92 -1.23
C THR A 26 5.12 16.00 0.30
N LEU A 27 4.68 14.97 1.02
CA LEU A 27 4.64 14.90 2.48
C LEU A 27 5.85 14.19 3.11
N GLU A 28 6.55 13.33 2.35
CA GLU A 28 7.76 12.59 2.77
C GLU A 28 8.84 13.41 3.49
N PRO A 29 9.14 14.69 3.15
CA PRO A 29 10.20 15.40 3.86
C PRO A 29 9.84 15.79 5.31
N ASN A 30 8.55 15.73 5.71
CA ASN A 30 8.10 16.25 7.00
C ASN A 30 7.18 15.31 7.78
N VAL A 31 6.63 14.27 7.13
CA VAL A 31 5.60 13.41 7.71
C VAL A 31 5.85 11.95 7.31
N GLU A 32 5.86 11.07 8.30
CA GLU A 32 5.88 9.63 8.08
C GLU A 32 4.48 9.15 7.65
N ILE A 33 4.40 8.50 6.48
CA ILE A 33 3.15 7.98 5.93
C ILE A 33 3.17 6.45 6.04
N GLY A 34 2.35 5.93 6.95
CA GLY A 34 2.05 4.50 7.05
C GLY A 34 0.79 4.13 6.27
N TYR A 35 0.73 2.88 5.78
CA TYR A 35 -0.48 2.31 5.17
C TYR A 35 -0.65 0.84 5.60
N GLU A 36 -1.90 0.39 5.61
CA GLU A 36 -2.27 -1.01 5.87
C GLU A 36 -3.13 -1.52 4.71
N VAL A 37 -2.88 -2.76 4.27
CA VAL A 37 -3.58 -3.38 3.14
C VAL A 37 -4.48 -4.49 3.68
N PHE A 38 -5.74 -4.48 3.26
CA PHE A 38 -6.71 -5.53 3.61
C PHE A 38 -7.22 -6.20 2.33
N VAL A 39 -7.14 -7.52 2.27
CA VAL A 39 -7.63 -8.33 1.15
C VAL A 39 -8.68 -9.29 1.70
N ASN A 40 -9.89 -9.25 1.16
CA ASN A 40 -11.02 -10.09 1.60
C ASN A 40 -11.30 -10.03 3.13
N GLY A 41 -11.01 -8.89 3.77
CA GLY A 41 -11.20 -8.70 5.21
C GLY A 41 -10.00 -9.09 6.07
N GLU A 42 -8.94 -9.66 5.49
CA GLU A 42 -7.72 -10.04 6.20
C GLU A 42 -6.61 -9.00 5.97
N SER A 43 -5.92 -8.58 7.04
CA SER A 43 -4.78 -7.68 6.91
C SER A 43 -3.60 -8.42 6.28
N VAL A 44 -3.07 -7.87 5.20
CA VAL A 44 -1.85 -8.34 4.55
C VAL A 44 -0.67 -7.71 5.28
N LYS A 45 -0.32 -8.27 6.45
CA LYS A 45 0.98 -8.05 7.11
C LYS A 45 1.85 -9.27 6.81
N ASP A 46 3.10 -9.00 6.42
CA ASP A 46 4.08 -9.89 5.78
C ASP A 46 3.96 -11.42 6.01
#